data_AF-A0A7K2T6V4-F1
#
_entry.id   AF-A0A7K2T6V4-F1
#
_cell.length_a   1.000
_cell.length_b   1.000
_cell.length_c   1.000
_cell.angle_alpha   90.00
_cell.angle_beta   90.00
_cell.angle_gamma   90.00
#
_symmetry.space_group_name_H-M   'P 1'
#
loop_
_entity.id
_entity.type
_entity.pdbx_description
1 polymer ?
#
loop_
_entity_poly.entity_id
_entity_poly.type
_entity_poly.pdbx_seq_one_letter_code
_entity_poly.pdbx_strand_id
1 'polypeptide(L)' 'MGLFKKTDQEKADIAALRAADAALHANQRREEAAGIRDETPEYLRLNTAANEAAAKVSRWHGGTKRH' A
#
# COMPACT_ATOMS: atom_id res chain seq x y z
N MET A 1 5.56 -20.11 24.49
CA MET A 1 5.16 -19.81 23.10
C MET A 1 4.04 -18.78 23.14
N GLY A 2 4.38 -17.49 23.02
CA GLY A 2 3.40 -16.40 23.06
C GLY A 2 2.69 -16.30 21.72
N LEU A 3 1.39 -16.53 21.72
CA LEU A 3 0.53 -16.42 20.55
C LEU A 3 0.70 -15.04 19.92
N PHE A 4 1.01 -15.02 18.63
CA PHE A 4 1.05 -13.88 17.72
C PHE A 4 -0.34 -13.21 17.61
N LYS A 5 -0.84 -12.60 18.68
CA LYS A 5 -1.94 -11.65 18.58
C LYS A 5 -1.35 -10.41 17.91
N LYS A 6 -1.64 -10.24 16.63
CA LYS A 6 -1.44 -8.97 15.90
C LYS A 6 -1.84 -7.84 16.83
N THR A 7 -0.91 -6.95 17.13
CA THR A 7 -1.23 -5.73 17.90
C THR A 7 -2.25 -4.93 17.09
N ASP A 8 -3.14 -4.20 17.75
CA ASP A 8 -4.15 -3.40 17.04
C ASP A 8 -3.50 -2.35 16.13
N GLN A 9 -2.26 -1.96 16.45
CA GLN A 9 -1.39 -1.16 15.58
C GLN A 9 -1.08 -1.87 14.25
N GLU A 10 -0.68 -3.14 14.27
CA GLU A 10 -0.38 -3.90 13.05
C GLU A 10 -1.61 -4.05 12.14
N LYS A 11 -2.80 -4.18 12.73
CA LYS A 11 -4.06 -4.20 11.98
C LYS A 11 -4.35 -2.84 11.33
N ALA A 12 -4.11 -1.74 12.06
CA ALA A 12 -4.27 -0.39 11.52
C ALA A 12 -3.30 -0.12 10.37
N ASP A 13 -2.04 -0.56 10.50
CA ASP A 13 -1.03 -0.39 9.46
C ASP A 13 -1.36 -1.23 8.20
N ILE A 14 -1.85 -2.47 8.36
CA ILE A 14 -2.31 -3.30 7.24
C ILE A 14 -3.54 -2.67 6.57
N ALA A 15 -4.48 -2.11 7.34
CA ALA A 15 -5.64 -1.42 6.79
C ALA A 15 -5.24 -0.18 6.00
N ALA A 16 -4.26 0.59 6.50
CA ALA A 16 -3.70 1.74 5.80
C ALA A 16 -3.02 1.34 4.48
N LEU A 17 -2.22 0.26 4.47
CA LEU A 17 -1.61 -0.28 3.26
C LEU A 17 -2.67 -0.67 2.23
N ARG A 18 -3.70 -1.42 2.64
CA ARG A 18 -4.79 -1.83 1.74
C ARG A 18 -5.56 -0.64 1.17
N ALA A 19 -5.78 0.40 1.95
CA ALA A 19 -6.44 1.62 1.49
C ALA A 19 -5.58 2.36 0.45
N ALA A 20 -4.26 2.44 0.67
CA ALA A 20 -3.32 3.04 -0.27
C ALA A 20 -3.23 2.24 -1.58
N ASP A 21 -3.13 0.91 -1.51
CA ASP A 21 -3.14 0.04 -2.69
C ASP A 21 -4.46 0.14 -3.47
N ALA A 22 -5.60 0.19 -2.77
CA ALA A 22 -6.89 0.36 -3.42
C ALA A 22 -6.99 1.71 -4.15
N ALA A 23 -6.43 2.78 -3.57
CA ALA A 23 -6.36 4.09 -4.23
C ALA A 23 -5.45 4.05 -5.46
N LEU A 24 -4.28 3.41 -5.36
CA LEU A 24 -3.35 3.22 -6.48
C LEU A 24 -4.02 2.46 -7.62
N HIS A 25 -4.65 1.32 -7.34
CA HIS A 25 -5.35 0.50 -8.32
C HIS A 25 -6.58 1.21 -8.91
N ALA A 26 -7.28 2.03 -8.12
CA ALA A 26 -8.38 2.84 -8.63
C ALA A 26 -7.89 3.91 -9.61
N ASN A 27 -6.72 4.51 -9.36
CA ASN A 27 -6.12 5.47 -10.26
C ASN A 27 -5.61 4.79 -11.53
N GLN A 28 -4.88 3.68 -11.40
CA GLN A 28 -4.46 2.85 -12.54
C GLN A 28 -5.63 2.44 -13.43
N ARG A 29 -6.76 2.02 -12.85
CA ARG A 29 -7.95 1.68 -13.66
C ARG A 29 -8.54 2.89 -14.38
N ARG A 30 -8.47 4.09 -13.79
CA ARG A 30 -8.90 5.33 -14.46
C ARG A 30 -7.95 5.72 -15.58
N GLU A 31 -6.65 5.60 -15.34
CA GLU A 31 -5.60 5.85 -16.34
C GLU A 31 -5.75 4.87 -17.51
N GLU A 32 -5.90 3.58 -17.23
CA GLU A 32 -6.12 2.53 -18.24
C GLU A 32 -7.41 2.77 -19.03
N ALA A 33 -8.51 3.12 -18.36
CA ALA A 33 -9.77 3.47 -19.00
C ALA A 33 -9.66 4.73 -19.88
N ALA A 34 -8.79 5.67 -19.51
CA ALA A 34 -8.45 6.86 -20.29
C ALA A 34 -7.40 6.58 -21.39
N GLY A 35 -6.88 5.35 -21.48
CA GLY A 35 -5.80 4.97 -22.40
C GLY A 35 -4.42 5.52 -22.01
N ILE A 36 -4.28 6.08 -20.81
CA ILE A 36 -3.02 6.60 -20.26
C ILE A 36 -2.24 5.41 -19.71
N ARG A 37 -1.06 5.16 -20.28
CA ARG A 37 -0.12 4.12 -19.87
C ARG A 37 1.18 4.66 -19.28
N ASP A 38 1.32 5.98 -19.24
CA ASP A 38 2.48 6.67 -18.69
C ASP A 38 2.40 6.80 -17.17
N GLU A 39 3.56 6.85 -16.52
CA GLU A 39 3.67 7.14 -15.09
C GLU A 39 3.19 8.58 -14.82
N THR A 40 1.96 8.72 -14.36
CA THR A 40 1.44 10.03 -14.00
C THR A 40 2.03 10.47 -12.65
N PRO A 41 2.13 11.79 -12.41
CA PRO A 41 2.51 12.31 -11.10
C PRO A 41 1.54 11.88 -9.99
N GLU A 42 0.30 11.52 -10.32
CA GLU A 42 -0.69 11.01 -9.39
C GLU A 42 -0.45 9.54 -9.02
N TYR A 43 -0.10 8.71 -10.00
CA TYR A 43 0.38 7.35 -9.76
C TYR A 43 1.62 7.35 -8.85
N LEU A 44 2.60 8.22 -9.13
CA LEU A 44 3.81 8.34 -8.29
C LEU A 44 3.48 8.72 -6.84
N ARG A 45 2.59 9.69 -6.62
CA ARG A 45 2.17 10.08 -5.26
C ARG A 45 1.49 8.93 -4.51
N LEU A 46 0.58 8.21 -5.17
CA LEU A 46 -0.11 7.08 -4.57
C LEU A 46 0.84 5.91 -4.31
N ASN A 47 1.79 5.67 -5.19
CA ASN A 47 2.81 4.64 -5.04
C ASN A 47 3.76 4.98 -3.88
N THR A 48 4.14 6.25 -3.68
CA THR A 48 4.90 6.67 -2.50
C THR A 48 4.11 6.43 -1.21
N ALA A 49 2.83 6.79 -1.19
CA ALA A 49 1.97 6.56 -0.01
C ALA A 49 1.81 5.07 0.30
N ALA A 50 1.64 4.23 -0.73
CA ALA A 50 1.60 2.77 -0.58
C ALA A 50 2.93 2.21 -0.05
N ASN A 51 4.07 2.71 -0.54
CA ASN A 51 5.39 2.32 -0.06
C ASN A 51 5.66 2.77 1.39
N GLU A 52 5.24 3.97 1.79
CA GLU A 52 5.35 4.43 3.18
C GLU A 52 4.47 3.60 4.13
N ALA A 53 3.27 3.22 3.69
CA ALA A 53 2.41 2.31 4.45
C ALA A 53 3.04 0.90 4.51
N ALA A 54 3.59 0.41 3.40
CA ALA A 54 4.27 -0.88 3.34
C ALA A 54 5.52 -0.93 4.22
N ALA A 55 6.24 0.19 4.38
CA ALA A 55 7.40 0.28 5.27
C ALA A 55 7.03 0.11 6.76
N LYS A 56 5.79 0.48 7.14
CA LYS A 56 5.26 0.31 8.50
C LYS A 56 4.74 -1.11 8.75
N VAL A 57 4.37 -1.83 7.69
CA VAL A 57 3.84 -3.20 7.77
C VAL A 57 4.99 -4.22 7.72
N SER A 58 4.85 -5.31 8.48
CA SER A 58 5.84 -6.40 8.44
C SER A 58 5.79 -7.13 7.08
N ARG A 59 6.94 -7.63 6.60
CA ARG A 59 7.07 -8.34 5.30
C ARG A 59 6.10 -9.52 5.13
N TRP A 60 5.74 -10.17 6.23
CA TRP A 60 4.77 -11.28 6.24
C TRP A 60 3.34 -10.86 5.89
N HIS A 61 3.03 -9.56 5.91
CA HIS A 61 1.70 -9.01 5.66
C HIS A 61 1.66 -8.08 4.43
N GLY A 62 2.66 -8.14 3.55
CA GLY A 62 2.74 -7.33 2.34
C GLY A 62 3.59 -6.06 2.46
N GLY A 63 4.25 -5.84 3.60
CA GLY A 63 5.14 -4.70 3.79
C GLY A 63 6.54 -4.87 3.19
N THR A 64 7.20 -3.76 2.87
CA THR A 64 8.61 -3.71 2.45
C THR A 64 9.45 -3.36 3.66
N LYS A 65 9.69 -4.34 4.55
CA LYS A 65 10.65 -4.18 5.64
C LYS A 65 12.06 -4.00 5.04
N ARG A 66 12.42 -2.77 4.64
CA ARG A 66 13.80 -2.38 4.35
C ARG A 66 14.44 -2.11 5.71
N HIS A 67 15.33 -3.01 6.06
CA HIS A 67 16.17 -2.94 7.25
C HIS A 67 17.28 -1.91 7.07
#